data_AF-A0A707Q6X2-F1
#
_entry.id   AF-A0A707Q6X2-F1
#
_cell.length_a   1.000
_cell.length_b   1.000
_cell.length_c   1.000
_cell.angle_alpha   90.00
_cell.angle_beta   90.00
_cell.angle_gamma   90.00
#
_symmetry.space_group_name_H-M   'P 1'
#
loop_
_entity.id
_entity.type
_entity.pdbx_description
1 polymer ?
#
loop_
_entity_poly.entity_id
_entity_poly.type
_entity_poly.pdbx_seq_one_letter_code
_entity_poly.pdbx_strand_id
1 'polypeptide(L)'
;DDMLPIAAALDDVGYGSLECWGGATFDACIRFLGEDPWLRLRELKKAMPKTPLQMLLRGQNLLGYRHYADDVVERFVERAVKNGMDVFRVFDAMNDPRNMKAALQAVRSHGAHAQGTLSYTTSPAHTLQTWLDLTEQLLETGVDSIAIKDMSGILTPMAAYELVSEIKKRFEVRLHLHCHATTGMAEMALLKAIEAGVDGVDTAISSMSATYGHPATEALVATLAGTEHDTGLDILKLENIAAYFREVRKKYHAFEGQLKGYDSRILVAQVPGGMLTNLESQLKQQNAADKLDQVLAEIPRVREDLGFIPLVTPTSQIVGTQAVLNVLTGERYKTIAKETAGILKGEYGHTPVPVNAALQARVLEGGAPVTCRPADLLKPELAELEADVR
;
A
#
# COMPACT_ATOMS: atom_id res chain seq x y z
N ASP A 1 9.52 5.67 -21.79
CA ASP A 1 9.04 6.19 -23.10
C ASP A 1 7.59 6.65 -23.12
N ASP A 2 6.62 5.91 -22.60
CA ASP A 2 5.20 6.34 -22.64
C ASP A 2 4.79 7.35 -21.55
N MET A 3 5.68 7.69 -20.61
CA MET A 3 5.41 8.69 -19.56
C MET A 3 5.95 10.08 -19.91
N LEU A 4 7.17 10.15 -20.47
CA LEU A 4 7.87 11.42 -20.72
C LEU A 4 7.15 12.37 -21.71
N PRO A 5 6.48 11.90 -22.79
CA PRO A 5 5.83 12.80 -23.74
C PRO A 5 4.68 13.63 -23.14
N ILE A 6 4.05 13.15 -22.05
CA ILE A 6 2.95 13.84 -21.38
C ILE A 6 3.35 14.48 -20.04
N ALA A 7 4.60 14.28 -19.61
CA ALA A 7 5.11 14.74 -18.32
C ALA A 7 4.97 16.26 -18.11
N ALA A 8 5.31 17.06 -19.13
CA ALA A 8 5.16 18.52 -19.05
C ALA A 8 3.70 18.97 -18.88
N ALA A 9 2.73 18.22 -19.44
CA ALA A 9 1.32 18.51 -19.28
C ALA A 9 0.84 18.16 -17.86
N LEU A 10 1.27 16.99 -17.34
CA LEU A 10 1.04 16.60 -15.94
C LEU A 10 1.58 17.66 -14.96
N ASP A 11 2.79 18.17 -15.23
CA ASP A 11 3.46 19.18 -14.39
C ASP A 11 2.79 20.57 -14.41
N ASP A 12 1.88 20.82 -15.37
CA ASP A 12 1.19 22.10 -15.53
C ASP A 12 -0.26 22.10 -15.00
N VAL A 13 -0.72 20.97 -14.46
CA VAL A 13 -2.08 20.84 -13.91
C VAL A 13 -2.21 21.54 -12.56
N GLY A 14 -1.21 21.41 -11.68
CA GLY A 14 -1.29 21.87 -10.29
C GLY A 14 -1.62 20.77 -9.27
N TYR A 15 -1.22 19.52 -9.53
CA TYR A 15 -1.37 18.43 -8.57
C TYR A 15 -0.60 18.69 -7.26
N GLY A 16 -1.14 18.21 -6.13
CA GLY A 16 -0.42 18.24 -4.85
C GLY A 16 0.85 17.39 -4.85
N SER A 17 0.83 16.27 -5.56
CA SER A 17 2.00 15.46 -5.91
C SER A 17 1.64 14.47 -7.03
N LEU A 18 2.64 13.87 -7.68
CA LEU A 18 2.46 12.78 -8.66
C LEU A 18 3.14 11.51 -8.14
N GLU A 19 2.37 10.46 -7.83
CA GLU A 19 2.92 9.16 -7.45
C GLU A 19 3.52 8.44 -8.67
N CYS A 20 4.85 8.44 -8.77
CA CYS A 20 5.55 8.02 -9.99
C CYS A 20 6.67 7.00 -9.76
N TRP A 21 6.89 6.57 -8.51
CA TRP A 21 7.97 5.67 -8.15
C TRP A 21 7.64 4.82 -6.90
N GLY A 22 8.50 3.86 -6.59
CA GLY A 22 8.27 2.95 -5.47
C GLY A 22 7.22 1.87 -5.76
N GLY A 23 6.65 1.30 -4.70
CA GLY A 23 5.76 0.14 -4.82
C GLY A 23 6.43 -1.01 -5.59
N ALA A 24 5.75 -1.52 -6.63
CA ALA A 24 6.28 -2.58 -7.49
C ALA A 24 7.06 -2.07 -8.71
N THR A 25 7.14 -0.76 -8.94
CA THR A 25 7.78 -0.22 -10.15
C THR A 25 9.27 -0.53 -10.19
N PHE A 26 9.95 -0.58 -9.04
CA PHE A 26 11.37 -0.89 -8.97
C PHE A 26 11.66 -2.33 -9.44
N ASP A 27 10.93 -3.32 -8.92
CA ASP A 27 11.03 -4.72 -9.37
C ASP A 27 10.61 -4.87 -10.85
N ALA A 28 9.52 -4.22 -11.27
CA ALA A 28 9.06 -4.32 -12.65
C ALA A 28 10.06 -3.74 -13.66
N CYS A 29 10.69 -2.59 -13.34
CA CYS A 29 11.74 -1.99 -14.16
C CYS A 29 12.86 -2.99 -14.45
N ILE A 30 13.42 -3.60 -13.41
CA ILE A 30 14.58 -4.48 -13.54
C ILE A 30 14.20 -5.87 -14.08
N ARG A 31 13.03 -6.40 -13.71
CA ARG A 31 12.64 -7.78 -14.02
C ARG A 31 12.02 -7.93 -15.39
N PHE A 32 11.22 -6.96 -15.82
CA PHE A 32 10.37 -7.09 -17.02
C PHE A 32 10.65 -6.05 -18.09
N LEU A 33 11.07 -4.84 -17.71
CA LEU A 33 11.20 -3.73 -18.65
C LEU A 33 12.64 -3.51 -19.13
N GLY A 34 13.64 -4.07 -18.44
CA GLY A 34 15.05 -3.83 -18.76
C GLY A 34 15.46 -2.38 -18.52
N GLU A 35 14.79 -1.70 -17.58
CA GLU A 35 15.02 -0.30 -17.26
C GLU A 35 15.73 -0.14 -15.91
N ASP A 36 16.61 0.85 -15.80
CA ASP A 36 17.13 1.30 -14.51
C ASP A 36 16.06 2.16 -13.80
N PRO A 37 15.50 1.72 -12.64
CA PRO A 37 14.50 2.49 -11.92
C PRO A 37 15.03 3.85 -11.41
N TRP A 38 16.34 3.99 -11.18
CA TRP A 38 16.95 5.25 -10.79
C TRP A 38 17.01 6.23 -11.96
N LEU A 39 17.30 5.73 -13.17
CA LEU A 39 17.25 6.55 -14.39
C LEU A 39 15.83 7.04 -14.65
N ARG A 40 14.83 6.17 -14.49
CA ARG A 40 13.42 6.56 -14.60
C ARG A 40 13.08 7.73 -13.68
N LEU A 41 13.48 7.67 -12.41
CA LEU A 41 13.24 8.76 -11.45
C LEU A 41 13.90 10.06 -11.90
N ARG A 42 15.17 10.03 -12.32
CA ARG A 42 15.89 11.24 -12.79
C ARG A 42 15.22 11.87 -14.02
N GLU A 43 14.82 11.06 -14.99
CA GLU A 43 14.17 11.57 -16.21
C GLU A 43 12.77 12.14 -15.91
N LEU A 44 12.00 11.51 -15.02
CA LEU A 44 10.71 12.05 -14.57
C LEU A 44 10.89 13.37 -13.82
N LYS A 45 11.86 13.47 -12.89
CA LYS A 45 12.13 14.73 -12.16
C LYS A 45 12.54 15.84 -13.11
N LYS A 46 13.37 15.53 -14.10
CA LYS A 46 13.78 16.49 -15.13
C LYS A 46 12.60 16.98 -15.96
N ALA A 47 11.65 16.10 -16.27
CA ALA A 47 10.48 16.42 -17.09
C ALA A 47 9.32 17.07 -16.30
N MET A 48 9.27 16.91 -14.98
CA MET A 48 8.25 17.46 -14.08
C MET A 48 8.89 18.25 -12.92
N PRO A 49 9.51 19.41 -13.20
CA PRO A 49 10.25 20.17 -12.19
C PRO A 49 9.36 20.91 -11.18
N LYS A 50 8.08 21.20 -11.48
CA LYS A 50 7.21 22.02 -10.61
C LYS A 50 6.50 21.17 -9.54
N THR A 51 6.08 19.96 -9.92
CA THR A 51 5.20 19.11 -9.11
C THR A 51 6.04 18.19 -8.22
N PRO A 52 5.73 18.09 -6.91
CA PRO A 52 6.39 17.12 -6.04
C PRO A 52 6.20 15.68 -6.54
N LEU A 53 7.29 14.93 -6.65
CA LEU A 53 7.24 13.49 -6.95
C LEU A 53 6.98 12.72 -5.67
N GLN A 54 6.02 11.78 -5.72
CA GLN A 54 5.67 10.91 -4.62
C GLN A 54 6.07 9.46 -4.91
N MET A 55 6.51 8.75 -3.86
CA MET A 55 6.68 7.31 -3.89
C MET A 55 5.95 6.59 -2.76
N LEU A 56 5.67 5.31 -3.00
CA LEU A 56 5.24 4.37 -1.97
C LEU A 56 6.44 3.56 -1.47
N LEU A 57 6.71 3.61 -0.16
CA LEU A 57 7.82 2.92 0.51
C LEU A 57 7.31 2.00 1.62
N ARG A 58 7.76 0.74 1.66
CA ARG A 58 7.31 -0.27 2.63
C ARG A 58 8.14 -0.25 3.92
N GLY A 59 8.28 0.92 4.55
CA GLY A 59 9.05 1.06 5.80
C GLY A 59 10.42 0.36 5.72
N GLN A 60 10.70 -0.50 6.69
CA GLN A 60 11.92 -1.30 6.77
C GLN A 60 12.11 -2.29 5.62
N ASN A 61 11.05 -2.66 4.90
CA ASN A 61 11.15 -3.50 3.71
C ASN A 61 11.56 -2.73 2.45
N LEU A 62 11.58 -1.39 2.48
CA LEU A 62 11.85 -0.54 1.34
C LEU A 62 10.97 -0.89 0.13
N LEU A 63 11.58 -1.39 -0.94
CA LEU A 63 10.90 -1.89 -2.15
C LEU A 63 11.15 -3.40 -2.35
N GLY A 64 11.67 -4.08 -1.33
CA GLY A 64 11.99 -5.50 -1.33
C GLY A 64 10.97 -6.35 -0.56
N TYR A 65 11.43 -7.54 -0.16
CA TYR A 65 10.60 -8.61 0.41
C TYR A 65 11.02 -9.04 1.83
N ARG A 66 12.03 -8.40 2.43
CA ARG A 66 12.52 -8.62 3.81
C ARG A 66 12.74 -7.29 4.51
N HIS A 67 12.91 -7.29 5.83
CA HIS A 67 13.45 -6.12 6.52
C HIS A 67 14.93 -5.93 6.14
N TYR A 68 15.31 -4.69 5.90
CA TYR A 68 16.69 -4.26 5.70
C TYR A 68 17.27 -3.65 6.96
N ALA A 69 18.59 -3.67 7.11
CA ALA A 69 19.24 -2.95 8.20
C ALA A 69 19.07 -1.43 8.03
N ASP A 70 19.13 -0.68 9.14
CA ASP A 70 18.84 0.76 9.14
C ASP A 70 19.78 1.56 8.22
N ASP A 71 21.04 1.16 8.08
CA ASP A 71 22.02 1.82 7.21
C ASP A 71 21.66 1.72 5.72
N VAL A 72 21.06 0.60 5.30
CA VAL A 72 20.51 0.43 3.95
C VAL A 72 19.25 1.29 3.77
N VAL A 73 18.38 1.36 4.78
CA VAL A 73 17.18 2.20 4.73
C VAL A 73 17.54 3.67 4.57
N GLU A 74 18.47 4.17 5.40
CA GLU A 74 18.97 5.54 5.35
C GLU A 74 19.60 5.83 3.97
N ARG A 75 20.50 4.95 3.51
CA ARG A 75 21.14 5.11 2.19
C ARG A 75 20.13 5.10 1.05
N PHE A 76 19.13 4.23 1.09
CA PHE A 76 18.10 4.19 0.06
C PHE A 76 17.33 5.52 -0.02
N VAL A 77 16.89 6.03 1.13
CA VAL A 77 16.15 7.30 1.20
C VAL A 77 17.02 8.46 0.75
N GLU A 78 18.27 8.55 1.23
CA GLU A 78 19.24 9.56 0.79
C GLU A 78 19.36 9.59 -0.74
N ARG A 79 19.50 8.41 -1.36
CA ARG A 79 19.60 8.29 -2.81
C ARG A 79 18.30 8.66 -3.52
N ALA A 80 17.15 8.27 -3.00
CA ALA A 80 15.85 8.62 -3.59
C ALA A 80 15.65 10.15 -3.61
N VAL A 81 15.93 10.84 -2.49
CA VAL A 81 15.87 12.30 -2.42
C VAL A 81 16.85 12.94 -3.41
N LYS A 82 18.11 12.51 -3.41
CA LYS A 82 19.14 13.06 -4.33
C LYS A 82 18.82 12.88 -5.81
N ASN A 83 18.01 11.88 -6.17
CA ASN A 83 17.58 11.66 -7.56
C ASN A 83 16.26 12.37 -7.90
N GLY A 84 15.58 13.00 -6.94
CA GLY A 84 14.43 13.85 -7.21
C GLY A 84 13.12 13.47 -6.51
N MET A 85 13.14 12.54 -5.55
CA MET A 85 11.93 12.20 -4.78
C MET A 85 11.65 13.26 -3.71
N ASP A 86 10.39 13.74 -3.65
CA ASP A 86 10.00 14.83 -2.74
C ASP A 86 9.08 14.34 -1.60
N VAL A 87 8.19 13.38 -1.88
CA VAL A 87 7.20 12.85 -0.92
C VAL A 87 7.34 11.34 -0.76
N PHE A 88 7.45 10.88 0.48
CA PHE A 88 7.55 9.46 0.82
C PHE A 88 6.33 9.05 1.60
N ARG A 89 5.42 8.31 0.96
CA ARG A 89 4.36 7.59 1.65
C ARG A 89 4.93 6.29 2.20
N VAL A 90 5.21 6.28 3.50
CA VAL A 90 5.79 5.14 4.21
C VAL A 90 4.67 4.35 4.89
N PHE A 91 4.58 3.06 4.60
CA PHE A 91 3.62 2.15 5.21
C PHE A 91 4.27 0.85 5.68
N ASP A 92 3.63 0.18 6.63
CA ASP A 92 3.92 -1.17 7.07
C ASP A 92 2.67 -2.04 6.92
N ALA A 93 2.85 -3.30 6.50
CA ALA A 93 1.73 -4.20 6.21
C ALA A 93 0.99 -4.67 7.47
N MET A 94 1.65 -4.64 8.63
CA MET A 94 1.10 -5.02 9.94
C MET A 94 0.53 -3.82 10.70
N ASN A 95 0.74 -2.59 10.18
CA ASN A 95 0.54 -1.34 10.90
C ASN A 95 1.39 -1.22 12.18
N ASP A 96 2.62 -1.74 12.17
CA ASP A 96 3.57 -1.54 13.27
C ASP A 96 4.42 -0.26 13.03
N PRO A 97 4.20 0.83 13.79
CA PRO A 97 4.93 2.09 13.58
C PRO A 97 6.45 1.96 13.72
N ARG A 98 6.92 0.96 14.48
CA ARG A 98 8.35 0.72 14.68
C ARG A 98 9.05 0.37 13.37
N ASN A 99 8.35 -0.33 12.46
CA ASN A 99 8.87 -0.69 11.14
C ASN A 99 8.88 0.49 10.15
N MET A 100 8.15 1.57 10.45
CA MET A 100 8.15 2.79 9.61
C MET A 100 9.16 3.83 10.11
N LYS A 101 9.52 3.78 11.39
CA LYS A 101 10.31 4.81 12.09
C LYS A 101 11.62 5.18 11.38
N ALA A 102 12.46 4.20 11.05
CA ALA A 102 13.77 4.47 10.43
C ALA A 102 13.63 5.17 9.07
N ALA A 103 12.70 4.72 8.24
CA ALA A 103 12.41 5.33 6.94
C ALA A 103 11.86 6.75 7.09
N LEU A 104 10.88 6.97 7.98
CA LEU A 104 10.30 8.30 8.23
C LEU A 104 11.36 9.30 8.75
N GLN A 105 12.22 8.86 9.67
CA GLN A 105 13.32 9.68 10.18
C GLN A 105 14.34 10.02 9.10
N ALA A 106 14.73 9.03 8.28
CA ALA A 106 15.65 9.25 7.16
C ALA A 106 15.08 10.27 6.16
N VAL A 107 13.79 10.17 5.82
CA VAL A 107 13.11 11.10 4.89
C VAL A 107 13.21 12.53 5.38
N ARG A 108 12.87 12.76 6.66
CA ARG A 108 12.93 14.09 7.27
C ARG A 108 14.36 14.60 7.39
N SER A 109 15.31 13.74 7.74
CA SER A 109 16.73 14.12 7.86
C SER A 109 17.32 14.60 6.52
N HIS A 110 16.75 14.14 5.40
CA HIS A 110 17.13 14.57 4.06
C HIS A 110 16.22 15.66 3.48
N GLY A 111 15.33 16.24 4.27
CA GLY A 111 14.52 17.41 3.90
C GLY A 111 13.34 17.12 2.96
N ALA A 112 12.94 15.86 2.83
CA ALA A 112 11.76 15.45 2.06
C ALA A 112 10.52 15.29 2.97
N HIS A 113 9.34 15.21 2.37
CA HIS A 113 8.06 15.09 3.07
C HIS A 113 7.81 13.64 3.51
N ALA A 114 7.73 13.41 4.82
CA ALA A 114 7.45 12.11 5.42
C ALA A 114 5.94 11.95 5.69
N GLN A 115 5.28 11.12 4.89
CA GLN A 115 3.87 10.76 5.07
C GLN A 115 3.77 9.35 5.70
N GLY A 116 3.38 9.27 6.97
CA GLY A 116 3.07 8.00 7.63
C GLY A 116 1.74 7.43 7.14
N THR A 117 1.53 6.11 7.20
CA THR A 117 0.36 5.48 6.59
C THR A 117 -0.36 4.52 7.52
N LEU A 118 -1.68 4.67 7.58
CA LEU A 118 -2.62 3.72 8.15
C LEU A 118 -3.09 2.78 7.04
N SER A 119 -2.60 1.54 7.02
CA SER A 119 -3.06 0.52 6.06
C SER A 119 -4.42 0.00 6.49
N TYR A 120 -5.49 0.59 5.96
CA TYR A 120 -6.86 0.39 6.42
C TYR A 120 -7.32 -1.07 6.26
N THR A 121 -8.05 -1.55 7.27
CA THR A 121 -8.70 -2.86 7.25
C THR A 121 -9.89 -2.89 8.21
N THR A 122 -10.67 -3.96 8.18
CA THR A 122 -11.75 -4.21 9.16
C THR A 122 -11.58 -5.59 9.79
N SER A 123 -11.86 -5.67 11.09
CA SER A 123 -11.88 -6.89 11.91
C SER A 123 -12.37 -6.53 13.32
N PRO A 124 -12.66 -7.50 14.20
CA PRO A 124 -12.94 -7.22 15.62
C PRO A 124 -11.84 -6.41 16.35
N ALA A 125 -10.58 -6.48 15.89
CA ALA A 125 -9.46 -5.75 16.47
C ALA A 125 -9.31 -4.29 15.95
N HIS A 126 -9.97 -3.94 14.85
CA HIS A 126 -9.81 -2.65 14.17
C HIS A 126 -11.06 -1.81 14.42
N THR A 127 -11.00 -1.00 15.47
CA THR A 127 -12.06 -0.08 15.88
C THR A 127 -11.64 1.35 15.61
N LEU A 128 -12.57 2.30 15.69
CA LEU A 128 -12.24 3.72 15.61
C LEU A 128 -11.12 4.10 16.61
N GLN A 129 -11.22 3.65 17.87
CA GLN A 129 -10.21 3.99 18.88
C GLN A 129 -8.83 3.43 18.51
N THR A 130 -8.74 2.19 18.02
CA THR A 130 -7.43 1.62 17.64
C THR A 130 -6.80 2.32 16.44
N TRP A 131 -7.60 2.86 15.50
CA TRP A 131 -7.09 3.73 14.45
C TRP A 131 -6.58 5.08 14.98
N LEU A 132 -7.23 5.64 15.99
CA LEU A 132 -6.81 6.90 16.61
C LEU A 132 -5.53 6.73 17.44
N ASP A 133 -5.40 5.63 18.17
CA ASP A 133 -4.17 5.30 18.90
C ASP A 133 -2.99 5.11 17.93
N LEU A 134 -3.22 4.44 16.80
CA LEU A 134 -2.21 4.27 15.76
C LEU A 134 -1.85 5.60 15.08
N THR A 135 -2.83 6.50 14.91
CA THR A 135 -2.61 7.85 14.40
C THR A 135 -1.69 8.62 15.35
N GLU A 136 -1.94 8.59 16.66
CA GLU A 136 -1.10 9.22 17.68
C GLU A 136 0.33 8.67 17.65
N GLN A 137 0.49 7.34 17.62
CA GLN A 137 1.82 6.70 17.53
C GLN A 137 2.60 7.11 16.27
N LEU A 138 1.92 7.28 15.13
CA LEU A 138 2.56 7.79 13.92
C LEU A 138 2.99 9.26 14.08
N LEU A 139 2.17 10.10 14.70
CA LEU A 139 2.51 11.50 14.99
C LEU A 139 3.73 11.61 15.90
N GLU A 140 3.88 10.72 16.88
CA GLU A 140 5.07 10.67 17.76
C GLU A 140 6.38 10.39 17.00
N THR A 141 6.31 9.76 15.82
CA THR A 141 7.50 9.60 14.94
C THR A 141 7.89 10.90 14.23
N GLY A 142 7.04 11.92 14.30
CA GLY A 142 7.24 13.25 13.74
C GLY A 142 6.92 13.33 12.25
N VAL A 143 5.91 12.60 11.75
CA VAL A 143 5.47 12.68 10.34
C VAL A 143 4.96 14.08 9.98
N ASP A 144 5.10 14.46 8.70
CA ASP A 144 4.59 15.73 8.17
C ASP A 144 3.12 15.62 7.72
N SER A 145 2.66 14.41 7.40
CA SER A 145 1.24 14.10 7.15
C SER A 145 0.93 12.62 7.38
N ILE A 146 -0.35 12.27 7.40
CA ILE A 146 -0.83 10.88 7.51
C ILE A 146 -1.66 10.52 6.28
N ALA A 147 -1.48 9.32 5.75
CA ALA A 147 -2.32 8.73 4.73
C ALA A 147 -3.19 7.61 5.32
N ILE A 148 -4.49 7.62 5.02
CA ILE A 148 -5.35 6.44 5.16
C ILE A 148 -5.29 5.70 3.82
N LYS A 149 -4.78 4.47 3.84
CA LYS A 149 -4.60 3.65 2.64
C LYS A 149 -5.53 2.44 2.65
N ASP A 150 -6.62 2.53 1.93
CA ASP A 150 -7.52 1.42 1.64
C ASP A 150 -7.11 0.74 0.32
N MET A 151 -6.24 -0.26 0.44
CA MET A 151 -5.73 -0.99 -0.72
C MET A 151 -6.76 -1.94 -1.34
N SER A 152 -7.78 -2.36 -0.58
CA SER A 152 -8.77 -3.35 -1.03
C SER A 152 -10.05 -2.70 -1.56
N GLY A 153 -10.25 -1.41 -1.31
CA GLY A 153 -11.51 -0.75 -1.57
C GLY A 153 -12.60 -1.16 -0.57
N ILE A 154 -12.27 -1.45 0.69
CA ILE A 154 -13.24 -1.86 1.72
C ILE A 154 -13.66 -0.75 2.69
N LEU A 155 -13.13 0.47 2.54
CA LEU A 155 -13.54 1.61 3.34
C LEU A 155 -14.92 2.09 2.91
N THR A 156 -15.91 1.92 3.79
CA THR A 156 -17.26 2.41 3.51
C THR A 156 -17.30 3.94 3.62
N PRO A 157 -18.22 4.63 2.91
CA PRO A 157 -18.30 6.08 2.95
C PRO A 157 -18.56 6.64 4.36
N MET A 158 -19.36 5.94 5.16
CA MET A 158 -19.64 6.35 6.54
C MET A 158 -18.43 6.13 7.45
N ALA A 159 -17.69 5.03 7.29
CA ALA A 159 -16.45 4.81 8.04
C ALA A 159 -15.37 5.83 7.64
N ALA A 160 -15.30 6.22 6.37
CA ALA A 160 -14.41 7.30 5.91
C ALA A 160 -14.75 8.62 6.59
N TYR A 161 -16.03 9.01 6.59
CA TYR A 161 -16.50 10.24 7.24
C TYR A 161 -16.15 10.24 8.74
N GLU A 162 -16.48 9.15 9.45
CA GLU A 162 -16.27 9.03 10.89
C GLU A 162 -14.78 9.08 11.25
N LEU A 163 -13.95 8.26 10.58
CA LEU A 163 -12.52 8.18 10.85
C LEU A 163 -11.82 9.52 10.58
N VAL A 164 -12.09 10.15 9.43
CA VAL A 164 -11.51 11.45 9.09
C VAL A 164 -11.95 12.52 10.08
N SER A 165 -13.25 12.58 10.40
CA SER A 165 -13.80 13.57 11.34
C SER A 165 -13.12 13.46 12.71
N GLU A 166 -12.94 12.25 13.23
CA GLU A 166 -12.36 12.04 14.55
C GLU A 166 -10.86 12.31 14.58
N ILE A 167 -10.11 11.98 13.51
CA ILE A 167 -8.70 12.37 13.39
C ILE A 167 -8.58 13.89 13.38
N LYS A 168 -9.33 14.59 12.53
CA LYS A 168 -9.26 16.05 12.39
C LYS A 168 -9.70 16.81 13.65
N LYS A 169 -10.57 16.23 14.48
CA LYS A 169 -10.95 16.78 15.79
C LYS A 169 -9.84 16.67 16.84
N ARG A 170 -9.07 15.58 16.81
CA ARG A 170 -8.10 15.25 17.87
C ARG A 170 -6.68 15.71 17.54
N PHE A 171 -6.33 15.75 16.26
CA PHE A 171 -4.97 15.98 15.81
C PHE A 171 -4.90 17.07 14.74
N GLU A 172 -3.97 18.01 14.93
CA GLU A 172 -3.61 18.99 13.92
C GLU A 172 -2.62 18.36 12.93
N VAL A 173 -3.15 17.61 11.96
CA VAL A 173 -2.35 16.91 10.94
C VAL A 173 -3.01 17.04 9.57
N ARG A 174 -2.17 17.10 8.53
CA ARG A 174 -2.62 16.93 7.15
C ARG A 174 -2.94 15.46 6.90
N LEU A 175 -4.16 15.18 6.47
CA LEU A 175 -4.65 13.83 6.20
C LEU A 175 -4.86 13.64 4.69
N HIS A 176 -4.35 12.54 4.15
CA HIS A 176 -4.57 12.11 2.77
C HIS A 176 -5.39 10.81 2.74
N LEU A 177 -6.31 10.69 1.79
CA LEU A 177 -7.06 9.45 1.58
C LEU A 177 -6.70 8.80 0.25
N HIS A 178 -6.37 7.51 0.30
CA HIS A 178 -6.13 6.66 -0.85
C HIS A 178 -7.07 5.46 -0.82
N CYS A 179 -7.96 5.36 -1.81
CA CYS A 179 -8.91 4.24 -1.93
C CYS A 179 -8.88 3.63 -3.33
N HIS A 180 -8.83 2.30 -3.38
CA HIS A 180 -9.02 1.55 -4.63
C HIS A 180 -10.51 1.42 -4.99
N ALA A 181 -10.83 1.59 -6.27
CA ALA A 181 -12.20 1.59 -6.80
C ALA A 181 -12.80 0.18 -7.01
N THR A 182 -12.11 -0.88 -6.59
CA THR A 182 -12.42 -2.27 -6.98
C THR A 182 -13.81 -2.73 -6.57
N THR A 183 -14.34 -2.19 -5.48
CA THR A 183 -15.66 -2.54 -4.93
C THR A 183 -16.77 -1.55 -5.31
N GLY A 184 -16.40 -0.42 -5.94
CA GLY A 184 -17.31 0.70 -6.21
C GLY A 184 -17.59 1.61 -5.02
N MET A 185 -16.86 1.47 -3.90
CA MET A 185 -17.03 2.34 -2.73
C MET A 185 -16.16 3.61 -2.75
N ALA A 186 -15.07 3.61 -3.51
CA ALA A 186 -14.03 4.62 -3.40
C ALA A 186 -14.53 6.05 -3.68
N GLU A 187 -15.28 6.26 -4.76
CA GLU A 187 -15.82 7.58 -5.12
C GLU A 187 -16.64 8.20 -3.98
N MET A 188 -17.53 7.39 -3.40
CA MET A 188 -18.37 7.80 -2.28
C MET A 188 -17.52 8.03 -1.01
N ALA A 189 -16.52 7.18 -0.76
CA ALA A 189 -15.62 7.34 0.38
C ALA A 189 -14.77 8.60 0.30
N LEU A 190 -14.27 8.95 -0.89
CA LEU A 190 -13.53 10.18 -1.14
C LEU A 190 -14.42 11.40 -0.88
N LEU A 191 -15.63 11.44 -1.43
CA LEU A 191 -16.55 12.56 -1.22
C LEU A 191 -16.90 12.73 0.27
N LYS A 192 -17.22 11.64 0.97
CA LYS A 192 -17.49 11.68 2.41
C LYS A 192 -16.26 12.09 3.23
N ALA A 193 -15.06 11.71 2.83
CA ALA A 193 -13.84 12.16 3.51
C ALA A 193 -13.58 13.67 3.29
N ILE A 194 -13.87 14.20 2.10
CA ILE A 194 -13.79 15.64 1.80
C ILE A 194 -14.76 16.43 2.67
N GLU A 195 -16.02 15.99 2.76
CA GLU A 195 -17.02 16.60 3.66
C GLU A 195 -16.62 16.52 5.15
N ALA A 196 -15.78 15.56 5.52
CA ALA A 196 -15.23 15.41 6.87
C ALA A 196 -13.94 16.22 7.13
N GLY A 197 -13.39 16.88 6.10
CA GLY A 197 -12.21 17.74 6.20
C GLY A 197 -10.88 17.06 5.90
N VAL A 198 -10.84 16.01 5.05
CA VAL A 198 -9.57 15.47 4.54
C VAL A 198 -8.85 16.51 3.66
N ASP A 199 -7.52 16.59 3.76
CA ASP A 199 -6.73 17.65 3.10
C ASP A 199 -6.22 17.26 1.70
N GLY A 200 -6.31 15.98 1.35
CA GLY A 200 -5.93 15.49 0.03
C GLY A 200 -6.46 14.10 -0.25
N VAL A 201 -6.61 13.80 -1.54
CA VAL A 201 -7.17 12.53 -2.02
C VAL A 201 -6.39 12.07 -3.23
N ASP A 202 -6.19 10.77 -3.34
CA ASP A 202 -5.56 10.17 -4.51
C ASP A 202 -6.61 9.82 -5.56
N THR A 203 -6.30 10.13 -6.82
CA THR A 203 -7.11 9.80 -7.99
C THR A 203 -6.21 9.33 -9.12
N ALA A 204 -6.81 8.73 -10.16
CA ALA A 204 -6.12 8.39 -11.40
C ALA A 204 -6.78 9.11 -12.58
N ILE A 205 -5.99 9.51 -13.58
CA ILE A 205 -6.54 10.11 -14.81
C ILE A 205 -7.57 9.15 -15.43
N SER A 206 -8.70 9.65 -15.93
CA SER A 206 -9.88 8.83 -16.22
C SER A 206 -9.61 7.59 -17.10
N SER A 207 -8.76 7.70 -18.11
CA SER A 207 -8.38 6.58 -18.99
C SER A 207 -7.56 5.46 -18.31
N MET A 208 -7.01 5.75 -17.13
CA MET A 208 -6.25 4.83 -16.27
C MET A 208 -6.96 4.56 -14.92
N SER A 209 -8.23 4.98 -14.79
CA SER A 209 -9.00 4.90 -13.54
C SER A 209 -9.91 3.68 -13.46
N ALA A 210 -10.62 3.56 -12.33
CA ALA A 210 -11.62 2.55 -12.00
C ALA A 210 -11.09 1.11 -11.93
N THR A 211 -11.99 0.15 -11.73
CA THR A 211 -11.67 -1.29 -11.56
C THR A 211 -10.62 -1.51 -10.47
N TYR A 212 -9.45 -2.05 -10.80
CA TYR A 212 -8.35 -2.27 -9.86
C TYR A 212 -7.64 -0.98 -9.42
N GLY A 213 -7.84 0.13 -10.13
CA GLY A 213 -7.23 1.43 -9.87
C GLY A 213 -8.02 2.27 -8.89
N HIS A 214 -8.17 3.55 -9.21
CA HIS A 214 -8.67 4.60 -8.31
C HIS A 214 -9.82 5.38 -8.96
N PRO A 215 -10.58 6.18 -8.20
CA PRO A 215 -11.52 7.15 -8.75
C PRO A 215 -10.88 8.06 -9.80
N ALA A 216 -11.66 8.44 -10.81
CA ALA A 216 -11.21 9.32 -11.88
C ALA A 216 -10.96 10.76 -11.38
N THR A 217 -9.80 11.32 -11.70
CA THR A 217 -9.43 12.70 -11.33
C THR A 217 -10.47 13.70 -11.83
N GLU A 218 -10.86 13.61 -13.10
CA GLU A 218 -11.79 14.54 -13.75
C GLU A 218 -13.18 14.49 -13.13
N ALA A 219 -13.65 13.29 -12.77
CA ALA A 219 -14.95 13.12 -12.14
C ALA A 219 -14.98 13.82 -10.77
N LEU A 220 -13.92 13.69 -9.97
CA LEU A 220 -13.83 14.34 -8.68
C LEU A 220 -13.68 15.86 -8.82
N VAL A 221 -12.83 16.34 -9.73
CA VAL A 221 -12.69 17.79 -10.02
C VAL A 221 -14.04 18.39 -10.44
N ALA A 222 -14.78 17.73 -11.34
CA ALA A 222 -16.11 18.18 -11.74
C ALA A 222 -17.13 18.15 -10.59
N THR A 223 -17.04 17.16 -9.70
CA THR A 223 -17.95 17.05 -8.54
C THR A 223 -17.75 18.20 -7.54
N LEU A 224 -16.51 18.68 -7.39
CA LEU A 224 -16.17 19.71 -6.41
C LEU A 224 -16.22 21.14 -6.98
N ALA A 225 -16.37 21.29 -8.30
CA ALA A 225 -16.41 22.59 -8.96
C ALA A 225 -17.55 23.48 -8.44
N GLY A 226 -17.22 24.71 -8.04
CA GLY A 226 -18.17 25.67 -7.47
C GLY A 226 -18.60 25.39 -6.02
N THR A 227 -18.04 24.36 -5.37
CA THR A 227 -18.25 24.09 -3.94
C THR A 227 -17.19 24.80 -3.07
N GLU A 228 -17.30 24.72 -1.75
CA GLU A 228 -16.24 25.19 -0.84
C GLU A 228 -14.94 24.36 -0.95
N HIS A 229 -15.00 23.20 -1.59
CA HIS A 229 -13.89 22.28 -1.81
C HIS A 229 -13.39 22.30 -3.26
N ASP A 230 -13.70 23.35 -4.04
CA ASP A 230 -13.24 23.48 -5.42
C ASP A 230 -11.71 23.34 -5.50
N THR A 231 -11.25 22.41 -6.34
CA THR A 231 -9.83 22.08 -6.49
C THR A 231 -9.06 23.15 -7.28
N GLY A 232 -9.74 23.98 -8.06
CA GLY A 232 -9.13 24.92 -9.00
C GLY A 232 -8.42 24.26 -10.20
N LEU A 233 -8.51 22.94 -10.36
CA LEU A 233 -7.86 22.22 -11.45
C LEU A 233 -8.63 22.36 -12.77
N ASP A 234 -7.91 22.57 -13.86
CA ASP A 234 -8.49 22.74 -15.19
C ASP A 234 -8.86 21.37 -15.81
N ILE A 235 -10.17 21.12 -15.91
CA ILE A 235 -10.71 19.87 -16.46
C ILE A 235 -10.32 19.64 -17.93
N LEU A 236 -10.08 20.70 -18.71
CA LEU A 236 -9.66 20.57 -20.12
C LEU A 236 -8.19 20.13 -20.22
N LYS A 237 -7.32 20.60 -19.33
CA LYS A 237 -5.95 20.09 -19.22
C LYS A 237 -5.95 18.60 -18.86
N LEU A 238 -6.80 18.21 -17.93
CA LEU A 238 -6.95 16.82 -17.52
C LEU A 238 -7.45 15.93 -18.67
N GLU A 239 -8.48 16.35 -19.42
CA GLU A 239 -8.98 15.57 -20.55
C GLU A 239 -7.90 15.33 -21.61
N ASN A 240 -7.07 16.33 -21.92
CA ASN A 240 -5.96 16.16 -22.86
C ASN A 240 -4.98 15.06 -22.41
N ILE A 241 -4.68 15.01 -21.10
CA ILE A 241 -3.83 13.97 -20.50
C ILE A 241 -4.54 12.61 -20.57
N ALA A 242 -5.84 12.57 -20.29
CA ALA A 242 -6.64 11.36 -20.39
C ALA A 242 -6.68 10.82 -21.81
N ALA A 243 -6.81 11.68 -22.82
CA ALA A 243 -6.79 11.32 -24.23
C ALA A 243 -5.45 10.70 -24.63
N TYR A 244 -4.33 11.25 -24.17
CA TYR A 244 -3.01 10.66 -24.37
C TYR A 244 -2.94 9.24 -23.77
N PHE A 245 -3.30 9.09 -22.48
CA PHE A 245 -3.22 7.79 -21.82
C PHE A 245 -4.22 6.76 -22.36
N ARG A 246 -5.34 7.20 -22.95
CA ARG A 246 -6.30 6.32 -23.63
C ARG A 246 -5.66 5.60 -24.82
N GLU A 247 -4.78 6.26 -25.56
CA GLU A 247 -4.04 5.65 -26.66
C GLU A 247 -2.86 4.81 -26.14
N VAL A 248 -2.14 5.29 -25.12
CA VAL A 248 -1.04 4.53 -24.49
C VAL A 248 -1.54 3.20 -23.94
N ARG A 249 -2.65 3.19 -23.19
CA ARG A 249 -3.20 1.98 -22.54
C ARG A 249 -3.48 0.85 -23.53
N LYS A 250 -3.87 1.15 -24.78
CA LYS A 250 -4.10 0.14 -25.83
C LYS A 250 -2.85 -0.70 -26.12
N LYS A 251 -1.65 -0.12 -26.00
CA LYS A 251 -0.38 -0.85 -26.19
C LYS A 251 -0.19 -1.96 -25.15
N TYR A 252 -0.82 -1.82 -23.98
CA TYR A 252 -0.67 -2.72 -22.83
C TYR A 252 -1.85 -3.68 -22.68
N HIS A 253 -2.68 -3.88 -23.72
CA HIS A 253 -3.87 -4.73 -23.64
C HIS A 253 -3.59 -6.17 -23.15
N ALA A 254 -2.38 -6.68 -23.41
CA ALA A 254 -1.97 -8.03 -23.00
C ALA A 254 -1.88 -8.20 -21.46
N PHE A 255 -1.78 -7.09 -20.73
CA PHE A 255 -1.63 -7.06 -19.27
C PHE A 255 -2.92 -6.62 -18.54
N GLU A 256 -4.01 -6.39 -19.28
CA GLU A 256 -5.30 -6.02 -18.68
C GLU A 256 -5.87 -7.15 -17.83
N GLY A 257 -6.38 -6.78 -16.65
CA GLY A 257 -7.13 -7.69 -15.81
C GLY A 257 -8.50 -8.05 -16.40
N GLN A 258 -9.10 -9.11 -15.86
CA GLN A 258 -10.37 -9.65 -16.38
C GLN A 258 -11.61 -8.98 -15.77
N LEU A 259 -11.47 -8.23 -14.67
CA LEU A 259 -12.60 -7.53 -14.04
C LEU A 259 -13.25 -6.55 -15.02
N LYS A 260 -14.58 -6.59 -15.06
CA LYS A 260 -15.45 -5.60 -15.71
C LYS A 260 -16.45 -5.11 -14.66
N GLY A 261 -16.51 -3.80 -14.45
CA GLY A 261 -17.28 -3.21 -13.35
C GLY A 261 -16.57 -3.38 -12.01
N TYR A 262 -17.31 -3.85 -10.99
CA TYR A 262 -16.86 -3.95 -9.60
C TYR A 262 -16.87 -5.39 -9.09
N ASP A 263 -15.97 -5.70 -8.17
CA ASP A 263 -15.87 -7.01 -7.53
C ASP A 263 -16.48 -6.99 -6.11
N SER A 264 -17.77 -7.32 -6.02
CA SER A 264 -18.49 -7.36 -4.74
C SER A 264 -18.07 -8.51 -3.83
N ARG A 265 -17.32 -9.50 -4.33
CA ARG A 265 -16.83 -10.62 -3.51
C ARG A 265 -15.88 -10.13 -2.40
N ILE A 266 -15.15 -9.05 -2.66
CA ILE A 266 -14.26 -8.41 -1.67
C ILE A 266 -15.07 -7.87 -0.49
N LEU A 267 -16.29 -7.38 -0.71
CA LEU A 267 -17.16 -6.89 0.37
C LEU A 267 -17.62 -8.02 1.31
N VAL A 268 -17.71 -9.24 0.79
CA VAL A 268 -18.13 -10.43 1.55
C VAL A 268 -16.96 -11.10 2.24
N ALA A 269 -15.87 -11.34 1.50
CA ALA A 269 -14.75 -12.15 1.97
C ALA A 269 -13.53 -11.34 2.46
N GLN A 270 -13.51 -10.03 2.19
CA GLN A 270 -12.38 -9.13 2.46
C GLN A 270 -11.05 -9.57 1.83
N VAL A 271 -11.11 -10.44 0.82
CA VAL A 271 -9.94 -10.92 0.08
C VAL A 271 -9.63 -9.91 -1.02
N PRO A 272 -8.45 -9.25 -1.02
CA PRO A 272 -8.09 -8.30 -2.07
C PRO A 272 -8.14 -8.94 -3.47
N GLY A 273 -8.56 -8.20 -4.50
CA GLY A 273 -8.74 -8.76 -5.85
C GLY A 273 -7.48 -9.42 -6.43
N GLY A 274 -6.31 -8.80 -6.25
CA GLY A 274 -5.03 -9.39 -6.70
C GLY A 274 -4.65 -10.67 -5.93
N MET A 275 -5.06 -10.80 -4.67
CA MET A 275 -4.90 -12.04 -3.91
C MET A 275 -5.83 -13.13 -4.47
N LEU A 276 -7.09 -12.79 -4.79
CA LEU A 276 -8.06 -13.73 -5.33
C LEU A 276 -7.62 -14.34 -6.67
N THR A 277 -7.18 -13.51 -7.63
CA THR A 277 -6.71 -14.01 -8.93
C THR A 277 -5.47 -14.90 -8.79
N ASN A 278 -4.56 -14.58 -7.86
CA ASN A 278 -3.41 -15.43 -7.58
C ASN A 278 -3.82 -16.78 -6.98
N LEU A 279 -4.79 -16.79 -6.05
CA LEU A 279 -5.33 -18.02 -5.45
C LEU A 279 -6.02 -18.91 -6.51
N GLU A 280 -6.84 -18.33 -7.37
CA GLU A 280 -7.49 -19.05 -8.47
C GLU A 280 -6.45 -19.71 -9.40
N SER A 281 -5.39 -18.98 -9.75
CA SER A 281 -4.27 -19.50 -10.55
C SER A 281 -3.53 -20.64 -9.84
N GLN A 282 -3.19 -20.49 -8.56
CA GLN A 282 -2.53 -21.52 -7.76
C GLN A 282 -3.36 -22.80 -7.66
N LEU A 283 -4.66 -22.67 -7.38
CA LEU A 283 -5.57 -23.83 -7.30
C LEU A 283 -5.72 -24.51 -8.65
N LYS A 284 -5.80 -23.75 -9.74
CA LYS A 284 -5.85 -24.32 -11.10
C LYS A 284 -4.58 -25.10 -11.45
N GLN A 285 -3.40 -24.57 -11.13
CA GLN A 285 -2.12 -25.26 -11.35
C GLN A 285 -2.01 -26.57 -10.55
N GLN A 286 -2.70 -26.65 -9.41
CA GLN A 286 -2.75 -27.82 -8.55
C GLN A 286 -3.95 -28.74 -8.84
N ASN A 287 -4.69 -28.50 -9.93
CA ASN A 287 -5.91 -29.24 -10.30
C ASN A 287 -6.96 -29.29 -9.17
N ALA A 288 -7.08 -28.19 -8.41
CA ALA A 288 -7.94 -28.07 -7.23
C ALA A 288 -8.84 -26.81 -7.30
N ALA A 289 -9.21 -26.37 -8.51
CA ALA A 289 -10.02 -25.17 -8.72
C ALA A 289 -11.41 -25.26 -8.05
N ASP A 290 -11.94 -26.46 -7.88
CA ASP A 290 -13.19 -26.77 -7.18
C ASP A 290 -13.13 -26.46 -5.67
N LYS A 291 -11.93 -26.23 -5.11
CA LYS A 291 -11.73 -25.94 -3.68
C LYS A 291 -11.68 -24.45 -3.35
N LEU A 292 -11.92 -23.56 -4.31
CA LEU A 292 -11.84 -22.11 -4.11
C LEU A 292 -12.71 -21.64 -2.93
N ASP A 293 -13.97 -22.07 -2.87
CA ASP A 293 -14.90 -21.65 -1.80
C ASP A 293 -14.41 -22.09 -0.41
N GLN A 294 -13.79 -23.26 -0.31
CA GLN A 294 -13.20 -23.75 0.93
C GLN A 294 -12.01 -22.88 1.35
N VAL A 295 -11.18 -22.45 0.39
CA VAL A 295 -10.05 -21.53 0.64
C VAL A 295 -10.56 -20.16 1.08
N LEU A 296 -11.59 -19.63 0.43
CA LEU A 296 -12.21 -18.35 0.82
C LEU A 296 -12.78 -18.40 2.24
N ALA A 297 -13.38 -19.53 2.64
CA ALA A 297 -13.85 -19.74 4.00
C ALA A 297 -12.72 -19.98 5.03
N GLU A 298 -11.52 -20.36 4.58
CA GLU A 298 -10.36 -20.60 5.45
C GLU A 298 -9.54 -19.34 5.71
N ILE A 299 -9.50 -18.40 4.75
CA ILE A 299 -8.75 -17.14 4.87
C ILE A 299 -9.08 -16.34 6.14
N PRO A 300 -10.36 -16.06 6.49
CA PRO A 300 -10.67 -15.33 7.71
C PRO A 300 -10.19 -16.03 8.98
N ARG A 301 -10.22 -17.37 9.00
CA ARG A 301 -9.76 -18.18 10.14
C ARG A 301 -8.24 -18.14 10.28
N VAL A 302 -7.51 -18.21 9.16
CA VAL A 302 -6.05 -18.02 9.18
C VAL A 302 -5.67 -16.60 9.60
N ARG A 303 -6.41 -15.60 9.12
CA ARG A 303 -6.20 -14.20 9.50
C ARG A 303 -6.42 -13.97 11.00
N GLU A 304 -7.46 -14.58 11.58
CA GLU A 304 -7.70 -14.57 13.02
C GLU A 304 -6.56 -15.23 13.80
N ASP A 305 -6.13 -16.42 13.39
CA ASP A 305 -5.01 -17.13 14.03
C ASP A 305 -3.69 -16.35 13.98
N LEU A 306 -3.53 -15.48 12.99
CA LEU A 306 -2.38 -14.58 12.84
C LEU A 306 -2.62 -13.18 13.42
N GLY A 307 -3.62 -13.00 14.28
CA GLY A 307 -3.82 -11.76 15.03
C GLY A 307 -4.48 -10.62 14.25
N PHE A 308 -5.36 -10.96 13.29
CA PHE A 308 -6.14 -10.01 12.48
C PHE A 308 -5.33 -9.04 11.61
N ILE A 309 -4.12 -9.42 11.21
CA ILE A 309 -3.26 -8.60 10.35
C ILE A 309 -4.00 -8.05 9.13
N PRO A 310 -3.73 -6.79 8.72
CA PRO A 310 -4.25 -6.27 7.46
C PRO A 310 -3.88 -7.18 6.30
N LEU A 311 -4.80 -7.42 5.36
CA LEU A 311 -4.54 -8.20 4.16
C LEU A 311 -3.95 -7.29 3.06
N VAL A 312 -2.69 -6.91 3.25
CA VAL A 312 -1.92 -6.06 2.33
C VAL A 312 -0.74 -6.87 1.80
N THR A 313 -0.04 -6.44 0.75
CA THR A 313 1.20 -7.13 0.38
C THR A 313 2.30 -6.83 1.42
N PRO A 314 3.00 -7.85 1.97
CA PRO A 314 2.96 -9.27 1.61
C PRO A 314 2.03 -10.18 2.45
N THR A 315 1.41 -9.67 3.52
CA THR A 315 0.61 -10.46 4.47
C THR A 315 -0.60 -11.16 3.83
N SER A 316 -1.23 -10.59 2.81
CA SER A 316 -2.33 -11.20 2.08
C SER A 316 -1.91 -12.49 1.37
N GLN A 317 -0.73 -12.51 0.74
CA GLN A 317 -0.19 -13.71 0.13
C GLN A 317 0.18 -14.79 1.17
N ILE A 318 0.67 -14.38 2.34
CA ILE A 318 1.01 -15.31 3.45
C ILE A 318 -0.26 -16.00 3.95
N VAL A 319 -1.31 -15.23 4.25
CA VAL A 319 -2.61 -15.77 4.69
C VAL A 319 -3.22 -16.66 3.61
N GLY A 320 -3.21 -16.22 2.35
CA GLY A 320 -3.77 -16.97 1.23
C GLY A 320 -3.07 -18.31 1.01
N THR A 321 -1.74 -18.31 0.99
CA THR A 321 -0.93 -19.52 0.80
C THR A 321 -1.18 -20.52 1.92
N GLN A 322 -1.21 -20.06 3.17
CA GLN A 322 -1.49 -20.94 4.31
C GLN A 322 -2.93 -21.49 4.26
N ALA A 323 -3.91 -20.69 3.84
CA ALA A 323 -5.28 -21.17 3.67
C ALA A 323 -5.38 -22.25 2.59
N VAL A 324 -4.68 -22.09 1.46
CA VAL A 324 -4.57 -23.13 0.42
C VAL A 324 -3.95 -24.40 1.00
N LEU A 325 -2.83 -24.30 1.73
CA LEU A 325 -2.19 -25.46 2.35
C LEU A 325 -3.14 -26.20 3.30
N ASN A 326 -3.88 -25.48 4.15
CA ASN A 326 -4.84 -26.06 5.08
C ASN A 326 -5.93 -26.86 4.34
N VAL A 327 -6.48 -26.30 3.27
CA VAL A 327 -7.55 -26.93 2.47
C VAL A 327 -7.04 -28.13 1.65
N LEU A 328 -5.85 -28.03 1.07
CA LEU A 328 -5.30 -29.10 0.25
C LEU A 328 -4.81 -30.29 1.07
N THR A 329 -4.26 -30.03 2.26
CA THR A 329 -3.81 -31.09 3.17
C THR A 329 -4.96 -31.74 3.95
N GLY A 330 -6.13 -31.10 4.00
CA GLY A 330 -7.30 -31.58 4.73
C GLY A 330 -7.23 -31.41 6.25
N GLU A 331 -6.18 -30.74 6.75
CA GLU A 331 -5.92 -30.53 8.18
C GLU A 331 -5.27 -29.17 8.39
N ARG A 332 -5.91 -28.30 9.21
CA ARG A 332 -5.42 -26.93 9.46
C ARG A 332 -4.02 -26.97 10.07
N TYR A 333 -3.09 -26.26 9.43
CA TYR A 333 -1.70 -26.16 9.82
C TYR A 333 -1.00 -27.52 9.96
N LYS A 334 -1.38 -28.55 9.19
CA LYS A 334 -0.53 -29.75 9.08
C LYS A 334 0.88 -29.39 8.58
N THR A 335 0.94 -28.42 7.69
CA THR A 335 2.18 -27.76 7.24
C THR A 335 2.04 -26.26 7.47
N ILE A 336 3.02 -25.64 8.12
CA ILE A 336 3.11 -24.18 8.27
C ILE A 336 4.07 -23.66 7.21
N ALA A 337 3.61 -22.71 6.40
CA ALA A 337 4.48 -21.99 5.47
C ALA A 337 5.54 -21.18 6.22
N LYS A 338 6.74 -21.04 5.66
CA LYS A 338 7.86 -20.35 6.30
C LYS A 338 7.50 -18.93 6.74
N GLU A 339 6.79 -18.19 5.90
CA GLU A 339 6.39 -16.81 6.15
C GLU A 339 5.31 -16.72 7.24
N THR A 340 4.38 -17.70 7.29
CA THR A 340 3.41 -17.84 8.39
C THR A 340 4.13 -18.10 9.71
N ALA A 341 5.14 -18.96 9.70
CA ALA A 341 5.98 -19.20 10.86
C ALA A 341 6.72 -17.91 11.29
N GLY A 342 7.22 -17.11 10.35
CA GLY A 342 7.86 -15.83 10.67
C GLY A 342 6.92 -14.83 11.35
N ILE A 343 5.65 -14.73 10.92
CA ILE A 343 4.64 -13.91 11.62
C ILE A 343 4.44 -14.43 13.05
N LEU A 344 4.27 -15.74 13.22
CA LEU A 344 4.10 -16.36 14.55
C LEU A 344 5.31 -16.12 15.47
N LYS A 345 6.52 -16.06 14.90
CA LYS A 345 7.77 -15.74 15.63
C LYS A 345 7.95 -14.26 15.94
N GLY A 346 7.14 -13.36 15.39
CA GLY A 346 7.28 -11.91 15.53
C GLY A 346 8.33 -11.30 14.59
N GLU A 347 8.80 -12.02 13.58
CA GLU A 347 9.86 -11.58 12.65
C GLU A 347 9.40 -10.45 11.69
N TYR A 348 8.09 -10.23 11.58
CA TYR A 348 7.48 -9.17 10.76
C TYR A 348 7.05 -7.94 11.57
N GLY A 349 7.11 -8.00 12.91
CA GLY A 349 6.59 -6.96 13.80
C GLY A 349 5.37 -7.42 14.60
N HIS A 350 4.74 -6.49 15.30
CA HIS A 350 3.58 -6.77 16.14
C HIS A 350 2.31 -6.95 15.32
N THR A 351 1.50 -7.93 15.72
CA THR A 351 0.14 -8.12 15.24
C THR A 351 -0.83 -7.21 16.01
N PRO A 352 -1.95 -6.79 15.40
CA PRO A 352 -2.99 -5.99 16.07
C PRO A 352 -3.50 -6.58 17.40
N VAL A 353 -3.63 -7.91 17.45
CA VAL A 353 -3.92 -8.68 18.68
C VAL A 353 -2.98 -9.88 18.76
N PRO A 354 -2.83 -10.54 19.93
CA PRO A 354 -2.01 -11.73 20.05
C PRO A 354 -2.40 -12.81 19.03
N VAL A 355 -1.38 -13.43 18.42
CA VAL A 355 -1.55 -14.61 17.56
C VAL A 355 -2.06 -15.82 18.35
N ASN A 356 -2.50 -16.86 17.64
CA ASN A 356 -2.87 -18.12 18.26
C ASN A 356 -1.69 -18.72 19.06
N ALA A 357 -1.85 -18.80 20.38
CA ALA A 357 -0.79 -19.21 21.31
C ALA A 357 -0.28 -20.63 21.06
N ALA A 358 -1.17 -21.58 20.68
CA ALA A 358 -0.77 -22.95 20.42
C ALA A 358 0.07 -23.06 19.14
N LEU A 359 -0.31 -22.33 18.09
CA LEU A 359 0.47 -22.26 16.84
C LEU A 359 1.82 -21.59 17.06
N GLN A 360 1.84 -20.48 17.81
CA GLN A 360 3.07 -19.78 18.15
C GLN A 360 4.03 -20.66 18.94
N ALA A 361 3.56 -21.33 20.00
CA ALA A 361 4.37 -22.25 20.79
C ALA A 361 4.96 -23.39 19.93
N ARG A 362 4.17 -23.91 18.98
CA ARG A 362 4.61 -24.98 18.08
C ARG A 362 5.74 -24.53 17.14
N VAL A 363 5.69 -23.29 16.64
CA VAL A 363 6.72 -22.75 15.74
C VAL A 363 7.98 -22.30 16.48
N LEU A 364 7.84 -21.91 17.75
CA LEU A 364 8.96 -21.48 18.59
C LEU A 364 9.80 -22.64 19.11
N GLU A 365 9.25 -23.86 19.22
CA GLU A 365 9.96 -25.06 19.68
C GLU A 365 10.71 -24.86 21.02
N GLY A 366 10.08 -24.14 21.95
CA GLY A 366 10.66 -23.80 23.26
C GLY A 366 11.44 -22.47 23.31
N GLY A 367 11.58 -21.77 22.18
CA GLY A 367 12.09 -20.40 22.10
C GLY A 367 11.07 -19.34 22.54
N ALA A 368 11.52 -18.08 22.56
CA ALA A 368 10.67 -16.91 22.82
C ALA A 368 10.37 -16.16 21.52
N PRO A 369 9.17 -15.56 21.36
CA PRO A 369 8.87 -14.72 20.20
C PRO A 369 9.72 -13.44 20.23
N VAL A 370 10.01 -12.90 19.04
CA VAL A 370 10.60 -11.57 18.87
C VAL A 370 9.57 -10.52 19.27
N THR A 371 9.89 -9.71 20.27
CA THR A 371 9.03 -8.62 20.79
C THR A 371 9.61 -7.22 20.55
N CYS A 372 10.89 -7.13 20.20
CA CYS A 372 11.53 -5.88 19.76
C CYS A 372 11.16 -5.54 18.31
N ARG A 373 11.64 -4.40 17.78
CA ARG A 373 11.54 -4.12 16.34
C ARG A 373 12.47 -5.11 15.61
N PRO A 374 12.00 -5.87 14.60
CA PRO A 374 12.83 -6.94 14.01
C PRO A 374 14.15 -6.43 13.40
N ALA A 375 14.20 -5.18 12.93
CA ALA A 375 15.45 -4.58 12.43
C ALA A 375 16.52 -4.35 13.50
N ASP A 376 16.16 -4.34 14.79
CA ASP A 376 17.14 -4.24 15.89
C ASP A 376 18.04 -5.50 15.98
N LEU A 377 17.61 -6.59 15.34
CA LEU A 377 18.36 -7.85 15.26
C LEU A 377 19.26 -7.92 14.01
N LEU A 378 19.14 -6.95 13.09
CA LEU A 378 19.95 -6.91 11.87
C LEU A 378 21.24 -6.12 12.13
N LYS A 379 22.35 -6.68 11.68
CA LYS A 379 23.62 -5.96 11.64
C LYS A 379 23.63 -4.99 10.45
N PRO A 380 24.35 -3.85 10.54
CA PRO A 380 24.60 -3.00 9.38
C PRO A 380 25.15 -3.84 8.21
N GLU A 381 24.54 -3.71 7.03
CA GLU A 381 24.83 -4.58 5.88
C GLU A 381 25.31 -3.79 4.65
N LEU A 382 25.26 -2.46 4.67
CA LEU A 382 25.58 -1.64 3.48
C LEU A 382 27.02 -1.81 3.01
N ALA A 383 27.99 -1.86 3.93
CA ALA A 383 29.41 -1.98 3.58
C ALA A 383 29.74 -3.34 2.93
N GLU A 384 29.08 -4.40 3.39
CA GLU A 384 29.21 -5.74 2.81
C GLU A 384 28.60 -5.78 1.41
N LEU A 385 27.38 -5.27 1.24
CA LEU A 385 26.71 -5.18 -0.06
C LEU A 385 27.49 -4.32 -1.07
N GLU A 386 28.11 -3.22 -0.63
CA GLU A 386 28.97 -2.40 -1.50
C GLU A 386 30.24 -3.14 -1.95
N ALA A 387 30.77 -4.05 -1.14
CA ALA A 387 31.93 -4.86 -1.50
C ALA A 387 31.56 -5.97 -2.48
N ASP A 388 30.39 -6.59 -2.33
CA ASP A 388 29.92 -7.72 -3.16
C ASP A 388 29.63 -7.33 -4.61
N VAL A 389 29.28 -6.07 -4.87
CA VAL A 389 28.90 -5.57 -6.21
C VAL A 389 30.07 -4.89 -6.94
N ARG A 390 31.19 -4.65 -6.25
CA ARG A 390 32.43 -4.12 -6.85
C ARG A 390 33.26 -5.24 -7.46
#